data_AF-A0A0Q5EW41-F1
#
_entry.id   AF-A0A0Q5EW41-F1
#
_cell.length_a   1.000
_cell.length_b   1.000
_cell.length_c   1.000
_cell.angle_alpha   90.00
_cell.angle_beta   90.00
_cell.angle_gamma   90.00
#
_symmetry.space_group_name_H-M   'P 1'
#
loop_
_entity.id
_entity.type
_entity.pdbx_description
1 polymer ?
#
loop_
_entity_poly.entity_id
_entity_poly.type
_entity_poly.pdbx_seq_one_letter_code
_entity_poly.pdbx_strand_id
1 'polypeptide(L)'
;MAWLLLLALPACVQASGQLPPSALEARTLPSAHACRAFLEATWQTDQTKADPQPLPDDGGSRQTLIYSEGVVALDDKRLAYDVEEGWQFRRPLPDIKQIRTSYSYERRSYRCDGAHLTGTSVSGYALEGYEALPDN
;
A
#
# COMPACT_ATOMS: atom_id res chain seq x y z
N MET A 1 53.89 9.04 -7.81
CA MET A 1 52.65 8.69 -8.55
C MET A 1 51.99 7.54 -7.81
N ALA A 2 50.95 7.82 -7.02
CA ALA A 2 50.19 6.80 -6.29
C ALA A 2 48.80 6.71 -6.92
N TRP A 3 48.48 5.55 -7.50
CA TRP A 3 47.17 5.24 -8.04
C TRP A 3 46.24 4.82 -6.90
N LEU A 4 45.23 5.65 -6.63
CA LEU A 4 44.09 5.28 -5.79
C LEU A 4 43.13 4.42 -6.63
N LEU A 5 43.12 3.12 -6.34
CA LEU A 5 42.11 2.20 -6.83
C LEU A 5 40.79 2.49 -6.10
N LEU A 6 39.85 3.12 -6.80
CA LEU A 6 38.46 3.26 -6.39
C LEU A 6 37.78 1.89 -6.48
N LEU A 7 37.63 1.21 -5.34
CA LEU A 7 36.77 0.04 -5.22
C LEU A 7 35.31 0.51 -5.31
N ALA A 8 34.69 0.34 -6.48
CA ALA A 8 33.24 0.44 -6.62
C ALA A 8 32.61 -0.77 -5.91
N LEU A 9 32.14 -0.57 -4.68
CA LEU A 9 31.27 -1.52 -4.02
C LEU A 9 29.98 -1.61 -4.86
N PRO A 10 29.49 -2.81 -5.22
CA PRO A 10 28.17 -2.93 -5.82
C PRO A 10 27.17 -2.41 -4.78
N ALA A 11 26.59 -1.23 -5.04
CA ALA A 11 25.34 -0.88 -4.40
C ALA A 11 24.38 -2.02 -4.75
N CYS A 12 23.93 -2.79 -3.76
CA CYS A 12 22.78 -3.65 -3.94
C CYS A 12 21.64 -2.73 -4.39
N VAL A 13 21.39 -2.66 -5.70
CA VAL A 13 20.27 -1.90 -6.27
C VAL A 13 19.04 -2.75 -6.00
N GLN A 14 18.58 -2.62 -4.78
CA GLN A 14 17.47 -3.34 -4.24
C GLN A 14 16.27 -2.40 -4.54
N ALA A 15 15.60 -2.66 -5.66
CA ALA A 15 14.65 -1.71 -6.25
C ALA A 15 13.23 -1.95 -5.76
N SER A 16 12.54 -0.88 -5.36
CA SER A 16 11.07 -0.88 -5.28
C SER A 16 10.50 -0.88 -6.70
N GLY A 17 9.33 -1.47 -6.89
CA GLY A 17 8.71 -1.59 -8.21
C GLY A 17 7.23 -1.28 -8.18
N GLN A 18 6.71 -0.79 -9.30
CA GLN A 18 5.30 -0.46 -9.45
C GLN A 18 4.85 -0.73 -10.88
N LEU A 19 3.66 -1.28 -11.03
CA LEU A 19 3.01 -1.42 -12.33
C LEU A 19 2.46 -0.07 -12.79
N PRO A 20 2.31 0.15 -14.11
CA PRO A 20 1.57 1.29 -14.63
C PRO A 20 0.15 1.34 -14.03
N PRO A 21 -0.40 2.54 -13.79
CA PRO A 21 -1.78 2.66 -13.31
C PRO A 21 -2.78 2.03 -14.27
N SER A 22 -3.76 1.32 -13.72
CA SER A 22 -4.93 0.81 -14.43
C SER A 22 -6.16 1.67 -14.09
N ALA A 23 -7.06 1.83 -15.06
CA ALA A 23 -8.32 2.52 -14.82
C ALA A 23 -9.29 1.58 -14.08
N LEU A 24 -9.93 2.08 -13.03
CA LEU A 24 -11.09 1.42 -12.44
C LEU A 24 -12.31 1.70 -13.30
N GLU A 25 -13.27 0.77 -13.29
CA GLU A 25 -14.49 0.89 -14.10
C GLU A 25 -15.26 2.17 -13.75
N ALA A 26 -15.29 3.10 -14.70
CA ALA A 26 -16.07 4.32 -14.59
C ALA A 26 -17.57 3.99 -14.68
N ARG A 27 -18.37 4.64 -13.83
CA ARG A 27 -19.82 4.41 -13.78
C ARG A 27 -20.55 5.69 -13.40
N THR A 28 -21.77 5.84 -13.92
CA THR A 28 -22.71 6.87 -13.48
C THR A 28 -23.68 6.26 -12.49
N LEU A 29 -23.71 6.79 -11.28
CA LEU A 29 -24.62 6.37 -10.22
C LEU A 29 -25.92 7.19 -10.28
N PRO A 30 -27.00 6.78 -9.58
CA PRO A 30 -28.30 7.45 -9.68
C PRO A 30 -28.31 8.92 -9.22
N SER A 31 -27.37 9.32 -8.36
CA SER A 31 -27.26 10.68 -7.84
C SER A 31 -25.88 10.94 -7.22
N ALA A 32 -25.59 12.21 -6.91
CA ALA A 32 -24.40 12.56 -6.14
C ALA A 32 -24.39 11.94 -4.74
N HIS A 33 -25.56 11.83 -4.10
CA HIS A 33 -25.70 11.15 -2.82
C HIS A 33 -25.38 9.66 -2.93
N ALA A 34 -25.81 8.98 -4.00
CA ALA A 34 -25.46 7.59 -4.25
C ALA A 34 -23.94 7.41 -4.48
N CYS A 35 -23.29 8.36 -5.15
CA CYS A 35 -21.84 8.34 -5.34
C CYS A 35 -21.08 8.49 -4.01
N ARG A 36 -21.50 9.43 -3.16
CA ARG A 36 -20.97 9.55 -1.79
C ARG A 36 -21.14 8.24 -1.02
N ALA A 37 -22.35 7.68 -1.00
CA ALA A 37 -22.64 6.44 -0.28
C ALA A 37 -21.78 5.27 -0.77
N PHE A 38 -21.49 5.21 -2.08
CA PHE A 38 -20.56 4.24 -2.63
C PHE A 38 -19.15 4.41 -2.05
N LEU A 39 -18.60 5.64 -2.01
CA LEU A 39 -17.27 5.89 -1.44
C LEU A 39 -17.23 5.56 0.05
N GLU A 40 -18.25 5.95 0.81
CA GLU A 40 -18.35 5.69 2.26
C GLU A 40 -18.44 4.18 2.56
N ALA A 41 -19.23 3.44 1.80
CA ALA A 41 -19.32 1.98 1.93
C ALA A 41 -18.01 1.28 1.54
N THR A 42 -17.33 1.79 0.50
CA THR A 42 -16.02 1.27 0.08
C THR A 42 -14.99 1.48 1.18
N TRP A 43 -14.94 2.68 1.76
CA TRP A 43 -14.08 2.98 2.90
C TRP A 43 -14.35 2.07 4.09
N GLN A 44 -15.62 1.94 4.50
CA GLN A 44 -15.97 1.05 5.62
C GLN A 44 -15.56 -0.40 5.34
N THR A 45 -15.74 -0.88 4.11
CA THR A 45 -15.32 -2.23 3.71
C THR A 45 -13.81 -2.38 3.82
N ASP A 46 -13.04 -1.43 3.30
CA ASP A 46 -11.58 -1.47 3.37
C ASP A 46 -11.08 -1.47 4.82
N GLN A 47 -11.69 -0.69 5.73
CA GLN A 47 -11.30 -0.67 7.14
C GLN A 47 -11.43 -2.03 7.83
N THR A 48 -12.36 -2.89 7.38
CA THR A 48 -12.51 -4.25 7.94
C THR A 48 -11.41 -5.23 7.53
N LYS A 49 -10.60 -4.89 6.52
CA LYS A 49 -9.52 -5.75 6.03
C LYS A 49 -8.24 -5.64 6.86
N ALA A 50 -8.07 -4.55 7.61
CA ALA A 50 -6.86 -4.31 8.39
C ALA A 50 -6.72 -5.33 9.52
N ASP A 51 -5.58 -6.01 9.58
CA ASP A 51 -5.25 -6.88 10.70
C ASP A 51 -4.84 -6.00 11.91
N PRO A 52 -5.48 -6.15 13.08
CA PRO A 52 -5.22 -5.29 14.24
C PRO A 52 -3.80 -5.47 14.81
N GLN A 53 -3.18 -6.62 14.53
CA GLN A 53 -1.81 -6.95 14.89
C GLN A 53 -1.26 -7.98 13.88
N PRO A 54 0.07 -8.15 13.79
CA PRO A 54 0.65 -9.21 12.97
C PRO A 54 0.09 -10.59 13.34
N LEU A 55 -0.32 -11.34 12.33
CA LEU A 55 -0.81 -12.71 12.45
C LEU A 55 0.33 -13.69 12.17
N PRO A 56 0.42 -14.82 12.89
CA PRO A 56 1.40 -15.86 12.58
C PRO A 56 1.26 -16.37 11.14
N ASP A 57 2.40 -16.55 10.47
CA ASP A 57 2.48 -17.08 9.11
C ASP A 57 3.80 -17.83 8.94
N ASP A 58 3.78 -19.05 8.40
CA ASP A 58 4.93 -19.95 8.15
C ASP A 58 6.33 -19.47 8.64
N GLY A 59 6.63 -19.64 9.93
CA GLY A 59 7.94 -19.26 10.49
C GLY A 59 8.19 -17.74 10.63
N GLY A 60 7.14 -16.93 10.62
CA GLY A 60 7.17 -15.47 10.74
C GLY A 60 5.78 -14.90 11.02
N SER A 61 5.48 -13.74 10.47
CA SER A 61 4.16 -13.10 10.59
C SER A 61 3.75 -12.39 9.31
N ARG A 62 2.44 -12.31 9.06
CA ARG A 62 1.84 -11.49 8.01
C ARG A 62 0.92 -10.44 8.63
N GLN A 63 0.73 -9.32 7.94
CA GLN A 63 -0.23 -8.30 8.35
C GLN A 63 -0.79 -7.57 7.13
N THR A 64 -2.11 -7.47 7.04
CA THR A 64 -2.79 -6.56 6.12
C THR A 64 -2.93 -5.18 6.77
N LEU A 65 -2.50 -4.14 6.07
CA LEU A 65 -2.50 -2.75 6.52
C LEU A 65 -3.39 -1.93 5.60
N ILE A 66 -4.16 -1.00 6.15
CA ILE A 66 -5.02 -0.10 5.39
C ILE A 66 -4.64 1.33 5.77
N TYR A 67 -4.20 2.11 4.79
CA TYR A 67 -3.89 3.52 4.93
C TYR A 67 -4.88 4.35 4.13
N SER A 68 -5.68 5.16 4.82
CA SER A 68 -6.63 6.07 4.19
C SER A 68 -6.98 7.23 5.12
N GLU A 69 -7.28 8.39 4.55
CA GLU A 69 -7.88 9.54 5.23
C GLU A 69 -9.42 9.45 5.29
N GLY A 70 -10.01 8.39 4.74
CA GLY A 70 -11.45 8.25 4.54
C GLY A 70 -11.94 9.05 3.34
N VAL A 71 -13.25 9.27 3.26
CA VAL A 71 -13.85 10.04 2.17
C VAL A 71 -13.65 11.53 2.41
N VAL A 72 -12.96 12.20 1.51
CA VAL A 72 -12.64 13.63 1.59
C VAL A 72 -13.47 14.43 0.57
N ALA A 73 -13.95 15.60 0.97
CA ALA A 73 -14.54 16.57 0.05
C ALA A 73 -13.45 17.39 -0.61
N LEU A 74 -13.41 17.39 -1.95
CA LEU A 74 -12.51 18.26 -2.72
C LEU A 74 -13.12 19.66 -2.89
N ASP A 75 -14.45 19.72 -3.03
CA ASP A 75 -15.28 20.93 -3.00
C ASP A 75 -16.76 20.54 -2.77
N ASP A 76 -17.69 21.48 -2.96
CA ASP A 76 -19.13 21.30 -2.75
C ASP A 76 -19.76 20.17 -3.59
N LYS A 77 -19.13 19.75 -4.68
CA LYS A 77 -19.68 18.79 -5.65
C LYS A 77 -18.79 17.58 -5.90
N ARG A 78 -17.53 17.64 -5.48
CA ARG A 78 -16.53 16.60 -5.74
C ARG A 78 -16.03 15.96 -4.46
N LEU A 79 -15.96 14.63 -4.48
CA LEU A 79 -15.46 13.80 -3.38
C LEU A 79 -14.34 12.91 -3.90
N ALA A 80 -13.39 12.59 -3.03
CA ALA A 80 -12.36 11.61 -3.29
C ALA A 80 -12.26 10.60 -2.15
N TYR A 81 -11.77 9.41 -2.49
CA TYR A 81 -11.38 8.40 -1.54
C TYR A 81 -10.11 7.74 -2.07
N ASP A 82 -9.02 7.92 -1.33
CA ASP A 82 -7.72 7.32 -1.61
C ASP A 82 -7.40 6.29 -0.52
N VAL A 83 -6.92 5.13 -0.92
CA VAL A 83 -6.55 4.05 -0.01
C VAL A 83 -5.34 3.28 -0.51
N GLU A 84 -4.43 2.94 0.40
CA GLU A 84 -3.41 1.92 0.19
C GLU A 84 -3.76 0.69 1.03
N GLU A 85 -3.97 -0.43 0.35
CA GLU A 85 -4.05 -1.75 0.96
C GLU A 85 -2.68 -2.41 0.84
N GLY A 86 -2.05 -2.66 1.97
CA GLY A 86 -0.69 -3.18 2.09
C GLY A 86 -0.65 -4.58 2.67
N TRP A 87 0.25 -5.41 2.17
CA TRP A 87 0.54 -6.73 2.71
C TRP A 87 1.99 -6.80 3.14
N GLN A 88 2.20 -6.90 4.44
CA GLN A 88 3.50 -7.00 5.07
C GLN A 88 3.77 -8.44 5.50
N PHE A 89 4.95 -8.97 5.19
CA PHE A 89 5.45 -10.24 5.69
C PHE A 89 6.77 -10.04 6.41
N ARG A 90 6.88 -10.54 7.64
CA ARG A 90 8.09 -10.48 8.45
C ARG A 90 8.59 -11.90 8.70
N ARG A 91 9.85 -12.16 8.35
CA ARG A 91 10.51 -13.46 8.52
C ARG A 91 11.78 -13.27 9.36
N PRO A 92 11.85 -13.84 10.57
CA PRO A 92 13.11 -13.97 11.31
C PRO A 92 14.14 -14.76 10.50
N LEU A 93 15.37 -14.28 10.51
CA LEU A 93 16.56 -14.89 9.90
C LEU A 93 17.62 -15.07 11.00
N PRO A 94 17.54 -16.15 11.79
CA PRO A 94 18.39 -16.34 12.98
C PRO A 94 19.88 -16.36 12.65
N ASP A 95 20.26 -16.91 11.50
CA ASP A 95 21.66 -17.05 11.07
C ASP A 95 22.38 -15.71 10.94
N ILE A 96 21.65 -14.64 10.63
CA ILE A 96 22.16 -13.27 10.50
C ILE A 96 21.61 -12.33 11.57
N LYS A 97 20.88 -12.85 12.57
CA LYS A 97 20.23 -12.09 13.66
C LYS A 97 19.38 -10.91 13.18
N GLN A 98 18.61 -11.11 12.12
CA GLN A 98 17.74 -10.06 11.56
C GLN A 98 16.31 -10.56 11.37
N ILE A 99 15.37 -9.64 11.19
CA ILE A 99 14.03 -9.88 10.65
C ILE A 99 13.97 -9.19 9.29
N ARG A 100 13.63 -9.96 8.25
CA ARG A 100 13.38 -9.44 6.91
C ARG A 100 11.90 -9.11 6.78
N THR A 101 11.61 -7.90 6.29
CA THR A 101 10.25 -7.43 6.01
C THR A 101 10.08 -7.25 4.51
N SER A 102 9.14 -7.96 3.89
CA SER A 102 8.68 -7.68 2.53
C SER A 102 7.32 -6.99 2.57
N TYR A 103 7.11 -6.07 1.62
CA TYR A 103 5.88 -5.28 1.54
C TYR A 103 5.42 -5.15 0.09
N SER A 104 4.19 -5.54 -0.18
CA SER A 104 3.47 -5.27 -1.44
C SER A 104 2.21 -4.47 -1.16
N TYR A 105 1.74 -3.71 -2.14
CA TYR A 105 0.56 -2.87 -1.96
C TYR A 105 -0.28 -2.74 -3.22
N GLU A 106 -1.54 -2.37 -3.02
CA GLU A 106 -2.44 -1.80 -4.02
C GLU A 106 -2.94 -0.44 -3.54
N ARG A 107 -2.70 0.60 -4.34
CA ARG A 107 -3.27 1.94 -4.14
C ARG A 107 -4.44 2.12 -5.06
N ARG A 108 -5.59 2.48 -4.49
CA ARG A 108 -6.81 2.80 -5.22
C ARG A 108 -7.20 4.25 -4.95
N SER A 109 -7.54 4.96 -6.01
CA SER A 109 -8.05 6.32 -5.97
C SER A 109 -9.41 6.36 -6.64
N TYR A 110 -10.41 6.85 -5.92
CA TYR A 110 -11.76 7.04 -6.41
C TYR A 110 -12.15 8.51 -6.37
N ARG A 111 -12.93 8.94 -7.36
CA ARG A 111 -13.48 10.30 -7.44
C ARG A 111 -14.94 10.27 -7.85
N CYS A 112 -15.75 11.01 -7.11
CA CYS A 112 -17.11 11.38 -7.50
C CYS A 112 -17.11 12.82 -7.99
N ASP A 113 -17.57 13.04 -9.22
CA ASP A 113 -17.97 14.36 -9.72
C ASP A 113 -19.49 14.35 -9.93
N GLY A 114 -20.21 14.93 -8.95
CA GLY A 114 -21.64 14.70 -8.82
C GLY A 114 -21.93 13.19 -8.74
N ALA A 115 -22.66 12.67 -9.73
CA ALA A 115 -23.04 11.26 -9.79
C ALA A 115 -22.04 10.37 -10.54
N HIS A 116 -20.98 10.94 -11.13
CA HIS A 116 -20.02 10.20 -11.95
C HIS A 116 -18.86 9.71 -11.09
N LEU A 117 -18.70 8.38 -11.01
CA LEU A 117 -17.59 7.73 -10.34
C LEU A 117 -16.49 7.39 -11.36
N THR A 118 -15.26 7.78 -11.03
CA THR A 118 -14.05 7.38 -11.75
C THR A 118 -12.99 6.91 -10.75
N GLY A 119 -11.96 6.22 -11.23
CA GLY A 119 -10.85 5.86 -10.37
C GLY A 119 -9.68 5.21 -11.09
N THR A 120 -8.61 5.00 -10.35
CA THR A 120 -7.39 4.34 -10.79
C THR A 120 -6.89 3.37 -9.72
N SER A 121 -6.25 2.29 -10.14
CA SER A 121 -5.51 1.39 -9.26
C SER A 121 -4.05 1.26 -9.69
N VAL A 122 -3.18 1.06 -8.72
CA VAL A 122 -1.75 0.89 -8.90
C VAL A 122 -1.28 -0.17 -7.93
N SER A 123 -0.63 -1.22 -8.43
CA SER A 123 0.01 -2.23 -7.58
C SER A 123 1.53 -2.11 -7.61
N GLY A 124 2.17 -2.38 -6.48
CA GLY A 124 3.61 -2.30 -6.37
C GLY A 124 4.16 -3.06 -5.16
N TYR A 125 5.46 -2.92 -4.97
CA TYR A 125 6.18 -3.47 -3.83
C TYR A 125 7.30 -2.53 -3.42
N ALA A 126 7.55 -2.47 -2.13
CA ALA A 126 8.68 -1.77 -1.57
C ALA A 126 9.89 -2.69 -1.50
N LEU A 127 11.06 -2.07 -1.42
CA LEU A 127 12.28 -2.77 -1.06
C LEU A 127 12.13 -3.47 0.30
N GLU A 128 12.65 -4.69 0.41
CA GLU A 128 12.78 -5.41 1.66
C GLU A 128 13.51 -4.60 2.74
N GLY A 129 12.88 -4.47 3.91
CA GLY A 129 13.49 -3.92 5.10
C GLY A 129 14.18 -5.02 5.92
N TYR A 130 15.24 -4.65 6.64
CA TYR A 130 15.92 -5.53 7.59
C TYR A 130 16.05 -4.80 8.93
N GLU A 131 15.59 -5.44 9.99
CA GLU A 131 15.70 -4.95 11.37
C GLU A 131 16.42 -5.99 12.24
N ALA A 132 17.03 -5.55 13.34
CA ALA A 132 17.69 -6.48 14.25
C ALA A 132 16.66 -7.41 14.90
N LEU A 133 17.02 -8.69 15.06
CA LEU A 133 16.26 -9.59 15.91
C LEU A 133 16.39 -9.10 17.37
N PRO A 134 15.29 -8.95 18.13
CA PRO A 134 15.36 -8.53 19.52
C PRO A 134 16.28 -9.45 20.33
N ASP A 135 17.13 -8.86 21.19
CA ASP A 135 17.86 -9.64 22.18
C ASP A 135 16.87 -10.20 23.21
N ASN A 136 17.01 -11.50 23.53
CA ASN A 136 16.20 -12.17 24.55
C ASN A 136 16.54 -11.69 25.97
#